data_AF-A0A351J0S7-F1
#
_entry.id   AF-A0A351J0S7-F1
#
_cell.length_a   1.000
_cell.length_b   1.000
_cell.length_c   1.000
_cell.angle_alpha   90.00
_cell.angle_beta   90.00
_cell.angle_gamma   90.00
#
_symmetry.space_group_name_H-M   'P 1'
#
loop_
_entity.id
_entity.type
_entity.pdbx_description
1 polymer ?
#
loop_
_entity_poly.entity_id
_entity_poly.type
_entity_poly.pdbx_seq_one_letter_code
_entity_poly.pdbx_strand_id
1 'polypeptide(L)' 'GAVMLALQYGQDANIVTVFPDDNKKYLSTDYSLEPILTENSLVPQIELKSVRAYR' A
#
# COMPACT_ATOMS: atom_id res chain seq x y z
N GLY A 1 -0.69 4.97 -3.79
CA GLY A 1 -0.32 6.39 -3.88
C GLY A 1 1.07 6.66 -3.32
N ALA A 2 1.24 6.54 -2.00
CA ALA A 2 2.47 6.94 -1.30
C ALA A 2 3.78 6.42 -1.91
N VAL A 3 3.84 5.13 -2.28
CA VAL A 3 5.04 4.53 -2.90
C VAL A 3 5.41 5.22 -4.21
N MET A 4 4.43 5.53 -5.07
CA MET A 4 4.68 6.23 -6.34
C MET A 4 5.25 7.63 -6.11
N LEU A 5 4.73 8.34 -5.10
CA LEU A 5 5.20 9.67 -4.75
C LEU A 5 6.65 9.62 -4.21
N ALA A 6 6.97 8.62 -3.39
CA ALA A 6 8.35 8.39 -2.93
C ALA A 6 9.31 8.08 -4.10
N LEU A 7 8.88 7.29 -5.10
CA LEU A 7 9.69 7.03 -6.30
C LEU A 7 9.94 8.29 -7.13
N GLN A 8 8.99 9.22 -7.17
CA GLN A 8 9.10 10.46 -7.93
C GLN A 8 9.99 11.51 -7.24
N TYR A 9 9.89 11.64 -5.92
CA TYR A 9 10.55 12.72 -5.16
C TYR A 9 11.80 12.25 -4.37
N GLY A 10 12.12 10.97 -4.41
CA GLY A 10 13.26 10.36 -3.72
C GLY A 10 12.85 9.62 -2.45
N GLN A 11 13.62 8.59 -2.10
CA GLN A 11 13.31 7.68 -0.98
C GLN A 11 13.37 8.36 0.39
N ASP A 12 14.07 9.49 0.51
CA ASP A 12 14.19 10.27 1.74
C ASP A 12 13.06 11.30 1.91
N ALA A 13 12.12 11.37 0.96
CA ALA A 13 10.98 12.28 1.06
C ALA A 13 10.01 11.84 2.17
N ASN A 14 9.55 12.82 2.97
CA ASN A 14 8.54 12.58 4.00
C ASN A 14 7.15 12.45 3.37
N ILE A 15 6.70 11.22 3.12
CA ILE A 15 5.40 10.94 2.52
C ILE A 15 4.39 10.55 3.62
N VAL A 16 3.23 11.23 3.63
CA VAL A 16 2.13 10.95 4.54
C VAL A 16 0.92 10.46 3.74
N THR A 17 0.23 9.45 4.25
CA THR A 17 -1.03 8.95 3.69
C THR A 17 -1.93 8.44 4.81
N VAL A 18 -3.18 8.11 4.47
CA VAL A 18 -4.19 7.64 5.43
C VAL A 18 -4.80 6.33 4.95
N PHE A 19 -5.13 5.44 5.88
CA PHE A 19 -6.06 4.34 5.64
C PHE A 19 -7.43 4.78 6.18
N PRO A 20 -8.41 5.05 5.29
CA PRO A 20 -9.64 5.75 5.67
C PRO A 20 -10.57 4.91 6.55
N ASP A 21 -10.53 3.59 6.40
CA ASP A 21 -11.31 2.65 7.20
C ASP A 21 -10.65 1.26 7.27
N ASP A 22 -11.34 0.32 7.93
CA ASP A 22 -10.92 -1.07 8.03
C ASP A 22 -11.56 -1.95 6.94
N ASN A 23 -11.05 -3.17 6.82
CA ASN A 23 -11.46 -4.13 5.80
C ASN A 23 -12.81 -4.81 6.07
N LYS A 24 -13.48 -4.61 7.23
CA LYS A 24 -14.63 -5.45 7.64
C LYS A 24 -15.83 -5.33 6.71
N LYS A 25 -16.03 -4.14 6.14
CA LYS A 25 -17.12 -3.87 5.17
C LYS A 25 -16.85 -4.45 3.79
N TYR A 26 -15.63 -4.92 3.53
CA TYR A 26 -15.15 -5.35 2.21
C TYR A 26 -14.97 -6.86 2.10
N LEU A 27 -15.33 -7.64 3.12
CA LEU A 27 -15.17 -9.10 3.11
C LEU A 27 -16.03 -9.82 2.06
N SER A 28 -17.04 -9.14 1.51
CA SER A 28 -17.88 -9.67 0.42
C SER A 28 -17.49 -9.14 -0.96
N THR A 29 -16.33 -8.47 -1.09
CA THR A 29 -15.81 -7.97 -2.36
C THR A 29 -14.61 -8.79 -2.80
N ASP A 30 -14.00 -8.41 -3.93
CA ASP A 30 -12.77 -9.02 -4.45
C ASP A 30 -11.59 -8.98 -3.46
N TYR A 31 -11.67 -8.21 -2.37
CA TYR A 31 -10.68 -8.21 -1.29
C TYR A 31 -10.40 -9.61 -0.72
N SER A 32 -11.40 -10.50 -0.71
CA SER A 32 -11.28 -11.87 -0.20
C SER A 32 -10.91 -12.90 -1.28
N LEU A 33 -10.66 -12.46 -2.51
CA LEU A 33 -10.27 -13.31 -3.63
C LEU A 33 -8.77 -13.16 -3.94
N GLU A 34 -8.23 -14.09 -4.71
CA GLU A 34 -6.89 -13.99 -5.27
C GLU A 34 -6.81 -12.78 -6.23
N PRO A 35 -5.87 -11.85 -6.04
CA PRO A 35 -5.82 -10.63 -6.82
C PRO A 35 -5.27 -10.87 -8.23
N ILE A 36 -5.95 -10.34 -9.24
CA ILE A 36 -5.44 -10.35 -10.63
C ILE A 36 -4.40 -9.22 -10.77
N LEU A 37 -3.14 -9.59 -10.90
CA LEU A 37 -2.04 -8.64 -11.07
C LEU A 37 -1.91 -8.22 -12.54
N THR A 38 -1.72 -6.92 -12.76
CA THR A 38 -1.36 -6.38 -14.08
C THR A 38 0.16 -6.26 -14.21
N GLU A 39 0.67 -6.18 -15.44
CA GLU A 39 2.10 -6.05 -15.72
C GLU A 39 2.75 -4.83 -15.04
N ASN A 40 1.98 -3.76 -14.85
CA ASN A 40 2.43 -2.51 -14.21
C ASN A 40 2.18 -2.48 -12.70
N SER A 41 1.75 -3.59 -12.09
CA SER A 41 1.51 -3.64 -10.66
C SER A 41 2.81 -3.52 -9.86
N LEU A 42 2.85 -2.59 -8.91
CA LEU A 42 3.96 -2.47 -7.96
C LEU A 42 3.88 -3.51 -6.83
N VAL A 43 2.73 -4.17 -6.63
CA VAL A 43 2.50 -5.08 -5.49
C VAL A 43 3.58 -6.15 -5.34
N PRO A 44 3.99 -6.87 -6.40
CA PRO A 44 5.00 -7.94 -6.28
C PRO A 44 6.40 -7.44 -5.88
N GLN A 45 6.66 -6.14 -6.05
CA GLN A 45 7.95 -5.52 -5.76
C GLN A 45 8.02 -4.96 -4.33
N ILE A 46 6.93 -5.06 -3.57
CA ILE A 46 6.80 -4.47 -2.23
C ILE A 46 6.84 -5.59 -1.19
N GLU A 47 7.74 -5.45 -0.22
CA GLU A 47 7.82 -6.31 0.95
C GLU A 47 7.64 -5.48 2.23
N LEU A 48 6.61 -5.81 3.03
CA LEU A 48 6.38 -5.16 4.31
C LEU A 48 7.34 -5.73 5.37
N LYS A 49 8.30 -4.92 5.83
CA LYS A 49 9.35 -5.37 6.75
C LYS A 49 8.95 -5.28 8.23
N SER A 50 8.44 -4.13 8.66
CA SER A 50 8.07 -3.87 10.06
C SER A 50 7.21 -2.61 10.17
N VAL A 51 6.64 -2.37 11.36
CA VAL A 51 5.97 -1.12 11.72
C VAL A 51 6.84 -0.36 12.71
N ARG A 52 7.11 0.92 12.42
CA ARG A 52 7.73 1.86 13.36
C ARG A 52 6.74 2.97 13.68
N ALA A 53 6.42 3.13 14.95
CA ALA A 53 5.54 4.18 15.44
C ALA A 53 6.31 5.07 16.42
N TYR A 54 6.06 6.37 16.34
CA TYR A 54 6.57 7.35 17.31
C TYR A 54 5.39 7.77 18.20
N ARG A 55 5.64 7.92 19.50
CA ARG A 55 4.66 8.35 20.49
C ARG A 55 4.65 9.86 20.62
#